data_AF-A0A6I1RB21-F1
#
_entry.id   AF-A0A6I1RB21-F1
#
_cell.length_a   1.000
_cell.length_b   1.000
_cell.length_c   1.000
_cell.angle_alpha   90.00
_cell.angle_beta   90.00
_cell.angle_gamma   90.00
#
_symmetry.space_group_name_H-M   'P 1'
#
loop_
_entity.id
_entity.type
_entity.pdbx_description
1 polymer ?
#
loop_
_entity_poly.entity_id
_entity_poly.type
_entity_poly.pdbx_seq_one_letter_code
_entity_poly.pdbx_strand_id
1 'polypeptide(L)'
;MKQAESDKQRVGRFALFLTFSRISLSSFGGALFWARRGLVEQKRWLTEREFVDLLTVGQLLPGPNVLNLTVLVGYRFAGWTGAAAAVAGYLGWPCLVVIGMGVLYQHYGSLQQVQQALAGMSSVAAGLLLATVIKLAIVLPRRWRPWLFGILTFVGVGVMRWPLLWVMGALAPFAVATAWKEKE
;
A
#
# COMPACT_ATOMS: atom_id res chain seq x y z
N MET A 1 -20.79 -31.28 -0.72
CA MET A 1 -20.26 -29.93 -0.39
C MET A 1 -19.80 -29.83 1.08
N LYS A 2 -19.13 -30.86 1.63
CA LYS A 2 -18.75 -30.94 3.07
C LYS A 2 -17.36 -31.57 3.30
N GLN A 3 -16.51 -31.61 2.26
CA GLN A 3 -15.23 -32.34 2.25
C GLN A 3 -14.04 -31.50 1.73
N ALA A 4 -14.17 -30.17 1.67
CA ALA A 4 -13.07 -29.27 1.32
C ALA A 4 -12.54 -28.47 2.54
N GLU A 5 -12.82 -28.92 3.77
CA GLU A 5 -12.19 -28.43 5.02
C GLU A 5 -10.82 -29.08 5.28
N SER A 6 -10.19 -29.62 4.22
CA SER A 6 -8.96 -30.38 4.28
C SER A 6 -7.76 -29.46 4.58
N ASP A 7 -7.24 -29.60 5.80
CA ASP A 7 -5.91 -29.21 6.24
C ASP A 7 -5.64 -27.70 6.43
N LYS A 8 -6.36 -27.06 7.36
CA LYS A 8 -5.95 -25.75 7.90
C LYS A 8 -4.64 -25.89 8.66
N GLN A 9 -3.52 -25.68 7.98
CA GLN A 9 -2.20 -25.53 8.59
C GLN A 9 -2.29 -24.49 9.71
N ARG A 10 -2.20 -24.94 10.98
CA ARG A 10 -2.31 -24.05 12.15
C ARG A 10 -1.05 -23.20 12.24
N VAL A 11 -1.10 -21.99 11.72
CA VAL A 11 0.00 -21.02 11.84
C VAL A 11 -0.02 -20.44 13.25
N GLY A 12 1.11 -20.51 13.95
CA GLY A 12 1.26 -19.91 15.27
C GLY A 12 1.09 -18.39 15.22
N ARG A 13 0.42 -17.81 16.23
CA ARG A 13 0.20 -16.35 16.35
C ARG A 13 1.52 -15.56 16.28
N PHE A 14 2.57 -16.10 16.90
CA PHE A 14 3.90 -15.52 16.86
C PHE A 14 4.52 -15.54 15.45
N ALA A 15 4.27 -16.59 14.67
CA ALA A 15 4.71 -16.66 13.29
C ALA A 15 3.99 -15.64 12.40
N LEU A 16 2.69 -15.43 12.62
CA LEU A 16 1.92 -14.36 11.97
C LEU A 16 2.52 -12.99 12.29
N PHE A 17 2.70 -12.69 13.58
CA PHE A 17 3.32 -11.45 14.06
C PHE A 17 4.66 -11.20 13.35
N LEU A 18 5.60 -12.14 13.43
CA LEU A 18 6.94 -11.97 12.87
C LEU A 18 6.94 -11.84 11.34
N THR A 19 6.05 -12.56 10.66
CA THR A 19 5.94 -12.50 9.20
C THR A 19 5.39 -11.16 8.75
N PHE A 20 4.34 -10.66 9.39
CA PHE A 20 3.78 -9.35 9.07
C PHE A 20 4.69 -8.19 9.49
N SER A 21 5.47 -8.33 10.57
CA SER A 21 6.54 -7.38 10.90
C SER A 21 7.59 -7.30 9.80
N ARG A 22 8.05 -8.45 9.28
CA ARG A 22 8.99 -8.50 8.16
C ARG A 22 8.41 -7.89 6.89
N ILE A 23 7.16 -8.21 6.54
CA ILE A 23 6.49 -7.64 5.37
C ILE A 23 6.44 -6.12 5.49
N SER A 24 6.04 -5.57 6.64
CA SER A 24 5.92 -4.12 6.79
C SER A 24 7.29 -3.42 6.77
N LEU A 25 8.31 -4.01 7.41
CA LEU A 25 9.68 -3.51 7.38
C LEU A 25 10.28 -3.50 5.98
N SER A 26 9.95 -4.49 5.16
CA SER A 26 10.49 -4.65 3.82
C SER A 26 9.64 -3.99 2.73
N SER A 27 8.50 -3.36 3.06
CA SER A 27 7.50 -2.87 2.10
C SER A 27 7.96 -1.77 1.11
N PHE A 28 9.26 -1.46 1.07
CA PHE A 28 9.88 -0.64 0.03
C PHE A 28 9.64 -1.25 -1.36
N GLY A 29 9.14 -0.44 -2.31
CA GLY A 29 8.84 -0.87 -3.68
C GLY A 29 7.48 -1.53 -3.88
N GLY A 30 6.67 -1.68 -2.82
CA GLY A 30 5.28 -2.14 -2.92
C GLY A 30 4.93 -3.19 -1.87
N ALA A 31 4.09 -2.83 -0.90
CA ALA A 31 3.69 -3.71 0.19
C ALA A 31 2.98 -4.99 -0.31
N LEU A 32 2.25 -4.92 -1.43
CA LEU A 32 1.57 -6.08 -2.00
C LEU A 32 2.54 -7.13 -2.56
N PHE A 33 3.66 -6.70 -3.16
CA PHE A 33 4.71 -7.60 -3.63
C PHE A 33 5.30 -8.40 -2.46
N TRP A 34 5.63 -7.71 -1.36
CA TRP A 34 6.17 -8.35 -0.17
C TRP A 34 5.15 -9.26 0.53
N ALA A 35 3.88 -8.87 0.56
CA ALA A 35 2.81 -9.72 1.08
C ALA A 35 2.67 -11.00 0.25
N ARG A 36 2.62 -10.91 -1.09
CA ARG A 36 2.55 -12.07 -1.99
C ARG A 36 3.77 -12.97 -1.83
N ARG A 37 4.98 -12.40 -1.92
CA ARG A 37 6.25 -13.14 -1.76
C ARG A 37 6.34 -13.82 -0.39
N GLY A 38 5.96 -13.14 0.67
CA GLY A 38 5.98 -13.67 2.03
C GLY A 38 4.97 -14.80 2.23
N LEU A 39 3.71 -14.58 1.84
CA LEU A 39 2.59 -15.48 2.15
C LEU A 39 2.49 -16.67 1.18
N VAL A 40 2.77 -16.45 -0.12
CA VAL A 40 2.62 -17.45 -1.18
C VAL A 40 3.95 -18.15 -1.47
N GLU A 41 5.02 -17.40 -1.73
CA GLU A 41 6.28 -18.01 -2.21
C GLU A 41 7.13 -18.58 -1.07
N GLN A 42 7.39 -17.77 -0.03
CA GLN A 42 8.30 -18.13 1.06
C GLN A 42 7.64 -19.03 2.10
N LYS A 43 6.48 -18.62 2.64
CA LYS A 43 5.79 -19.36 3.70
C LYS A 43 4.83 -20.41 3.17
N ARG A 44 4.37 -20.27 1.92
CA ARG A 44 3.38 -21.16 1.28
C ARG A 44 2.13 -21.38 2.14
N TRP A 45 1.72 -20.35 2.88
CA TRP A 45 0.51 -20.37 3.68
C TRP A 45 -0.74 -20.22 2.82
N LEU A 46 -0.62 -19.54 1.69
CA LEU A 46 -1.68 -19.33 0.74
C LEU A 46 -1.24 -19.81 -0.63
N THR A 47 -2.14 -20.41 -1.38
CA THR A 47 -2.02 -20.55 -2.82
C THR A 47 -2.21 -19.20 -3.51
N GLU A 48 -1.78 -19.10 -4.77
CA GLU A 48 -1.96 -17.90 -5.58
C GLU A 48 -3.44 -17.48 -5.66
N ARG A 49 -4.35 -18.45 -5.84
CA ARG A 49 -5.80 -18.21 -5.90
C ARG A 49 -6.33 -17.66 -4.59
N GLU A 50 -5.97 -18.29 -3.48
CA GLU A 50 -6.43 -17.86 -2.15
C GLU A 50 -5.92 -16.47 -1.79
N PHE A 51 -4.70 -16.13 -2.19
CA PHE A 51 -4.16 -14.78 -2.01
C PHE A 51 -4.98 -13.75 -2.79
N VAL A 52 -5.31 -14.03 -4.05
CA VAL A 52 -6.13 -13.15 -4.90
C VAL A 52 -7.55 -13.02 -4.34
N ASP A 53 -8.16 -14.11 -3.87
CA ASP A 53 -9.49 -14.07 -3.26
C ASP A 53 -9.51 -13.17 -2.02
N LEU A 54 -8.53 -13.35 -1.12
CA LEU A 54 -8.40 -12.51 0.08
C LEU A 54 -8.10 -11.06 -0.25
N LEU A 55 -7.28 -10.80 -1.28
CA LEU A 55 -6.99 -9.44 -1.75
C LEU A 55 -8.26 -8.78 -2.30
N THR A 56 -9.04 -9.52 -3.10
CA THR A 56 -10.29 -9.02 -3.69
C THR A 56 -11.28 -8.64 -2.59
N VAL A 57 -11.45 -9.50 -1.58
CA VAL A 57 -12.25 -9.17 -0.39
C VAL A 57 -11.69 -7.95 0.35
N GLY A 58 -10.36 -7.86 0.49
CA GLY A 58 -9.69 -6.72 1.14
C GLY A 58 -9.86 -5.39 0.40
N GLN A 59 -10.03 -5.41 -0.93
CA GLN A 59 -10.28 -4.23 -1.75
C GLN A 59 -11.74 -3.74 -1.68
N LEU A 60 -12.68 -4.59 -1.27
CA LEU A 60 -14.06 -4.19 -1.00
C LEU A 60 -14.18 -3.45 0.34
N LEU A 61 -13.26 -3.71 1.27
CA LEU A 61 -13.24 -3.06 2.57
C LEU A 61 -12.63 -1.66 2.45
N PRO A 62 -13.23 -0.63 3.08
CA PRO A 62 -12.64 0.70 3.10
C PRO A 62 -11.32 0.67 3.88
N GLY A 63 -10.27 1.26 3.30
CA GLY A 63 -8.97 1.40 3.96
C GLY A 63 -7.79 0.89 3.14
N PRO A 64 -6.60 0.76 3.76
CA PRO A 64 -5.41 0.30 3.07
C PRO A 64 -5.49 -1.19 2.70
N ASN A 65 -5.44 -1.50 1.40
CA ASN A 65 -5.59 -2.87 0.89
C ASN A 65 -4.72 -3.91 1.61
N VAL A 66 -3.45 -3.59 1.88
CA VAL A 66 -2.53 -4.54 2.53
C VAL A 66 -2.86 -4.73 4.01
N LEU A 67 -3.35 -3.69 4.70
CA LEU A 67 -3.78 -3.82 6.10
C LEU A 67 -5.04 -4.70 6.19
N ASN A 68 -6.00 -4.51 5.29
CA ASN A 68 -7.18 -5.37 5.19
C ASN A 68 -6.78 -6.83 4.93
N LEU A 69 -5.84 -7.05 4.01
CA LEU A 69 -5.26 -8.37 3.76
C LEU A 69 -4.61 -8.97 5.01
N THR A 70 -3.82 -8.19 5.76
CA THR A 70 -3.22 -8.62 7.03
C THR A 70 -4.26 -9.09 8.03
N VAL A 71 -5.36 -8.35 8.20
CA VAL A 71 -6.47 -8.72 9.08
C VAL A 71 -7.13 -10.02 8.62
N LEU A 72 -7.49 -10.11 7.33
CA LEU A 72 -8.17 -11.27 6.75
C LEU A 72 -7.32 -12.54 6.86
N VAL A 73 -6.02 -12.45 6.56
CA VAL A 73 -5.07 -13.55 6.68
C VAL A 73 -4.89 -13.95 8.14
N GLY A 74 -4.69 -12.98 9.05
CA GLY A 74 -4.57 -13.27 10.48
C GLY A 74 -5.81 -13.95 11.05
N TYR A 75 -7.00 -13.47 10.66
CA TYR A 75 -8.28 -14.05 11.05
C TYR A 75 -8.46 -15.47 10.52
N ARG A 76 -8.07 -15.72 9.27
CA ARG A 76 -8.19 -17.05 8.63
C ARG A 76 -7.40 -18.14 9.38
N PHE A 77 -6.20 -17.83 9.88
CA PHE A 77 -5.29 -18.79 10.50
C PHE A 77 -5.49 -18.97 12.01
N ALA A 78 -5.83 -17.92 12.76
CA ALA A 78 -5.97 -18.01 14.23
C ALA A 78 -7.11 -17.14 14.80
N GLY A 79 -8.15 -16.87 14.00
CA GLY A 79 -9.33 -16.09 14.38
C GLY A 79 -8.96 -14.68 14.83
N TRP A 80 -9.77 -14.10 15.72
CA TRP A 80 -9.55 -12.75 16.27
C TRP A 80 -8.15 -12.56 16.87
N THR A 81 -7.64 -13.58 17.58
CA THR A 81 -6.29 -13.52 18.16
C THR A 81 -5.18 -13.51 17.12
N GLY A 82 -5.40 -14.19 15.98
CA GLY A 82 -4.48 -14.16 14.84
C GLY A 82 -4.51 -12.83 14.10
N ALA A 83 -5.71 -12.26 13.92
CA ALA A 83 -5.87 -10.93 13.33
C ALA A 83 -5.17 -9.86 14.17
N ALA A 84 -5.36 -9.86 15.49
CA ALA A 84 -4.68 -8.94 16.40
C ALA A 84 -3.15 -9.10 16.33
N ALA A 85 -2.64 -10.34 16.34
CA ALA A 85 -1.20 -10.60 16.23
C ALA A 85 -0.61 -10.15 14.89
N ALA A 86 -1.32 -10.39 13.79
CA ALA A 86 -0.91 -9.97 12.45
C ALA A 86 -0.85 -8.44 12.32
N VAL A 87 -1.87 -7.73 12.80
CA VAL A 87 -1.91 -6.26 12.80
C VAL A 87 -0.85 -5.68 13.73
N ALA A 88 -0.69 -6.23 14.94
CA ALA A 88 0.35 -5.81 15.87
C ALA A 88 1.75 -6.01 15.27
N GLY A 89 1.97 -7.09 14.53
CA GLY A 89 3.22 -7.32 13.82
C GLY A 89 3.44 -6.31 12.70
N TYR A 90 2.42 -6.10 11.88
CA TYR A 90 2.44 -5.19 10.73
C TYR A 90 2.67 -3.73 11.15
N LEU A 91 1.97 -3.24 12.17
CA LEU A 91 2.06 -1.84 12.60
C LEU A 91 3.13 -1.62 13.68
N GLY A 92 3.29 -2.57 14.60
CA GLY A 92 4.09 -2.37 15.81
C GLY A 92 5.54 -2.01 15.51
N TRP A 93 6.22 -2.81 14.68
CA TRP A 93 7.64 -2.56 14.41
C TRP A 93 7.90 -1.26 13.63
N PRO A 94 7.20 -0.96 12.52
CA PRO A 94 7.36 0.33 11.85
C PRO A 94 7.05 1.52 12.75
N CYS A 95 5.99 1.44 13.57
CA CYS A 95 5.67 2.50 14.53
C CYS A 95 6.81 2.73 15.52
N LEU A 96 7.39 1.67 16.08
CA LEU A 96 8.54 1.77 16.98
C LEU A 96 9.76 2.39 16.30
N VAL A 97 10.03 2.03 15.05
CA VAL A 97 11.14 2.61 14.26
C VAL A 97 10.92 4.11 14.05
N VAL A 98 9.71 4.51 13.65
CA VAL A 98 9.38 5.94 13.41
C VAL A 98 9.43 6.74 14.71
N ILE A 99 8.89 6.21 15.80
CA ILE A 99 8.97 6.85 17.12
C ILE A 99 10.43 6.98 17.56
N GLY A 100 11.22 5.90 17.43
CA GLY A 100 12.64 5.90 17.77
C GLY A 100 13.43 6.93 16.96
N MET A 101 13.18 7.03 15.65
CA MET A 101 13.74 8.09 14.81
C MET A 101 13.29 9.48 15.25
N GLY A 102 12.03 9.66 15.64
CA GLY A 102 11.50 10.92 16.14
C GLY A 102 12.18 11.38 17.44
N VAL A 103 12.41 10.46 18.38
CA VAL A 103 13.16 10.74 19.62
C VAL A 103 14.61 11.11 19.29
N LEU A 104 15.26 10.37 18.40
CA LEU A 104 16.62 10.67 17.98
C LEU A 104 16.72 12.04 17.30
N TYR A 105 15.71 12.40 16.50
CA TYR A 105 15.63 13.70 15.86
C TYR A 105 15.49 14.85 16.87
N GLN A 106 14.80 14.65 17.99
CA GLN A 106 14.71 15.68 19.04
C GLN A 106 16.08 15.98 19.66
N HIS A 107 16.96 14.99 19.79
CA HIS A 107 18.29 15.16 20.38
C HIS A 107 19.34 15.65 19.38
N TYR A 108 19.30 15.18 18.13
CA TYR A 108 20.36 15.41 17.13
C TYR A 108 19.91 16.27 15.94
N GLY A 109 18.64 16.70 15.89
CA GLY A 109 18.07 17.45 14.77
C GLY A 109 18.61 18.87 14.58
N SER A 110 19.30 19.41 15.59
CA SER A 110 20.01 20.70 15.50
C SER A 110 21.34 20.61 14.75
N LEU A 111 21.89 19.40 14.55
CA LEU A 111 23.12 19.21 13.79
C LEU A 111 22.89 19.47 12.31
N GLN A 112 23.74 20.31 11.71
CA GLN A 112 23.64 20.66 10.30
C GLN A 112 23.77 19.44 9.37
N GLN A 113 24.58 18.43 9.73
CA GLN A 113 24.69 17.19 8.96
C GLN A 113 23.37 16.41 8.92
N VAL A 114 22.63 16.37 10.04
CA VAL A 114 21.35 15.66 10.13
C VAL A 114 20.30 16.34 9.26
N GLN A 115 20.23 17.68 9.30
CA GLN A 115 19.31 18.44 8.44
C GLN A 115 19.61 18.26 6.95
N GLN A 116 20.89 18.30 6.56
CA GLN A 116 21.31 18.05 5.18
C GLN A 116 20.99 16.62 4.74
N ALA A 117 21.20 15.62 5.60
CA ALA A 117 20.83 14.24 5.32
C ALA A 117 19.31 14.07 5.14
N LEU A 118 18.49 14.70 5.98
CA LEU A 118 17.03 14.68 5.85
C LEU A 118 16.55 15.39 4.58
N ALA A 119 17.15 16.52 4.21
CA ALA A 119 16.87 17.21 2.96
C ALA A 119 17.23 16.34 1.75
N GLY A 120 18.38 15.65 1.80
CA GLY A 120 18.79 14.67 0.80
C GLY A 120 17.81 13.51 0.69
N MET A 121 17.41 12.90 1.80
CA MET A 121 16.39 11.84 1.84
C MET A 121 15.05 12.29 1.25
N SER A 122 14.61 13.51 1.56
CA SER A 122 13.37 14.08 1.02
C SER A 122 13.45 14.27 -0.50
N SER A 123 14.62 14.68 -1.00
CA SER A 123 14.88 14.84 -2.43
C SER A 123 14.88 13.50 -3.17
N VAL A 124 15.47 12.46 -2.57
CA VAL A 124 15.44 11.08 -3.10
C VAL A 124 14.00 10.54 -3.12
N ALA A 125 13.23 10.76 -2.05
CA ALA A 125 11.83 10.36 -1.99
C ALA A 125 10.99 11.04 -3.08
N ALA A 126 11.17 12.35 -3.27
CA ALA A 126 10.51 13.10 -4.35
C ALA A 126 10.91 12.58 -5.73
N GLY A 127 12.20 12.30 -5.95
CA GLY A 127 12.69 11.70 -7.20
C GLY A 127 12.11 10.30 -7.48
N LEU A 128 11.97 9.46 -6.45
CA LEU A 128 11.37 8.13 -6.56
C LEU A 128 9.87 8.19 -6.87
N LEU A 129 9.15 9.12 -6.25
CA LEU A 129 7.75 9.40 -6.57
C LEU A 129 7.61 9.86 -8.02
N LEU A 130 8.44 10.81 -8.45
CA LEU A 130 8.46 11.31 -9.82
C LEU A 130 8.78 10.19 -10.82
N ALA A 131 9.76 9.33 -10.52
CA ALA A 131 10.08 8.17 -11.33
C ALA A 131 8.91 7.20 -11.46
N THR A 132 8.15 6.99 -10.38
CA THR A 132 6.91 6.19 -10.40
C THR A 132 5.85 6.82 -11.30
N VAL A 133 5.66 8.14 -11.19
CA VAL A 133 4.71 8.89 -12.04
C VAL A 133 5.11 8.78 -13.51
N ILE A 134 6.39 8.97 -13.85
CA ILE A 134 6.89 8.82 -15.22
C ILE A 134 6.65 7.40 -15.74
N LYS A 135 6.98 6.37 -14.95
CA LYS A 135 6.73 4.97 -15.34
C LYS A 135 5.26 4.72 -15.66
N LEU A 136 4.35 5.25 -14.87
CA LEU A 136 2.90 5.14 -15.12
C LEU A 136 2.46 5.97 -16.34
N ALA A 137 3.02 7.17 -16.53
CA ALA A 137 2.69 8.04 -17.66
C ALA A 137 3.11 7.45 -19.01
N ILE A 138 4.21 6.69 -19.06
CA ILE A 138 4.69 6.01 -20.28
C ILE A 138 3.73 4.88 -20.70
N VAL A 139 3.03 4.26 -19.75
CA VAL A 139 2.06 3.18 -20.01
C VAL A 139 0.69 3.73 -20.46
N LEU A 140 0.42 5.02 -20.24
CA LEU A 140 -0.82 5.66 -20.65
C LEU A 140 -0.93 5.71 -22.19
N PRO A 141 -2.13 5.47 -22.77
CA PRO A 141 -2.33 5.60 -24.21
C PRO A 141 -1.95 7.00 -24.67
N ARG A 142 -1.30 7.09 -25.83
CA ARG A 142 -0.74 8.32 -26.42
C ARG A 142 -1.80 9.25 -27.03
N ARG A 143 -2.98 9.28 -26.41
CA ARG A 143 -4.09 10.19 -26.72
C ARG A 143 -3.91 11.48 -25.91
N TRP A 144 -4.40 12.62 -26.43
CA TRP A 144 -4.31 13.91 -25.73
C TRP A 144 -5.21 13.97 -24.47
N ARG A 145 -6.33 13.23 -24.47
CA ARG A 145 -7.35 13.28 -23.40
C ARG A 145 -6.83 12.90 -22.00
N PRO A 146 -6.14 11.76 -21.79
CA PRO A 146 -5.58 11.42 -20.48
C PRO A 146 -4.58 12.45 -19.95
N TRP A 147 -3.78 13.04 -20.84
CA TRP A 147 -2.83 14.10 -20.48
C TRP A 147 -3.56 15.37 -20.04
N LEU A 148 -4.63 15.75 -20.75
CA LEU A 148 -5.45 16.93 -20.39
C LEU A 148 -6.09 16.78 -19.01
N PHE A 149 -6.72 15.63 -18.71
CA PHE A 149 -7.29 15.37 -17.39
C PHE A 149 -6.22 15.26 -16.29
N GLY A 150 -5.05 14.70 -16.60
CA GLY A 150 -3.91 14.63 -15.68
C GLY A 150 -3.41 16.02 -15.29
N ILE A 151 -3.19 16.89 -16.28
CA ILE A 151 -2.76 18.28 -16.06
C ILE A 151 -3.84 19.05 -15.28
N LEU A 152 -5.12 18.91 -15.66
CA LEU A 152 -6.22 19.62 -15.00
C LEU A 152 -6.37 19.22 -13.54
N THR A 153 -6.22 17.92 -13.23
CA THR A 153 -6.21 17.42 -11.85
C THR A 153 -5.00 17.96 -11.08
N PHE A 154 -3.82 17.95 -11.69
CA PHE A 154 -2.61 18.47 -11.07
C PHE A 154 -2.71 19.97 -10.77
N VAL A 155 -3.26 20.77 -11.67
CA VAL A 155 -3.47 22.21 -11.46
C VAL A 155 -4.52 22.45 -10.37
N GLY A 156 -5.65 21.74 -10.41
CA GLY A 156 -6.72 21.91 -9.41
C GLY A 156 -6.26 21.54 -7.99
N VAL A 157 -5.56 20.42 -7.82
CA VAL A 157 -5.11 19.95 -6.50
C VAL A 157 -3.80 20.61 -6.07
N GLY A 158 -2.82 20.68 -6.96
CA GLY A 158 -1.46 21.11 -6.65
C GLY A 158 -1.29 22.63 -6.58
N VAL A 159 -1.87 23.37 -7.52
CA VAL A 159 -1.73 24.84 -7.58
C VAL A 159 -2.87 25.53 -6.85
N MET A 160 -4.11 25.14 -7.15
CA MET A 160 -5.30 25.78 -6.62
C MET A 160 -5.69 25.28 -5.22
N ARG A 161 -5.04 24.20 -4.74
CA ARG A 161 -5.25 23.56 -3.43
C ARG A 161 -6.71 23.21 -3.16
N TRP A 162 -7.48 22.92 -4.20
CA TRP A 162 -8.85 22.49 -4.04
C TRP A 162 -8.93 21.13 -3.37
N PRO A 163 -9.95 20.89 -2.53
CA PRO A 163 -10.07 19.60 -1.86
C PRO A 163 -10.24 18.51 -2.93
N LEU A 164 -9.43 17.46 -2.82
CA LEU A 164 -9.34 16.38 -3.80
C LEU A 164 -10.72 15.80 -4.16
N LEU A 165 -11.64 15.76 -3.19
CA LEU A 165 -13.01 15.28 -3.37
C LEU A 165 -13.78 16.08 -4.43
N TRP A 166 -13.64 17.40 -4.47
CA TRP A 166 -14.32 18.24 -5.47
C TRP A 166 -13.71 18.07 -6.85
N VAL A 167 -12.37 18.01 -6.93
CA VAL A 167 -11.67 17.84 -8.20
C VAL A 167 -11.99 16.47 -8.82
N MET A 168 -11.97 15.41 -8.00
CA MET A 168 -12.36 14.07 -8.43
C MET A 168 -13.85 14.00 -8.78
N GLY A 169 -14.73 14.56 -7.96
CA GLY A 169 -16.18 14.59 -8.23
C GLY A 169 -16.54 15.31 -9.52
N ALA A 170 -15.82 16.39 -9.84
CA ALA A 170 -16.02 17.14 -11.08
C ALA A 170 -15.37 16.47 -12.29
N LEU A 171 -14.15 15.92 -12.19
CA LEU A 171 -13.40 15.43 -13.35
C LEU A 171 -13.65 13.95 -13.67
N ALA A 172 -13.84 13.11 -12.66
CA ALA A 172 -14.02 11.66 -12.86
C ALA A 172 -15.21 11.32 -13.78
N PRO A 173 -16.43 11.88 -13.62
CA PRO A 173 -17.53 11.54 -14.52
C PRO A 173 -17.27 11.97 -15.96
N PHE A 174 -16.62 13.11 -16.20
CA PHE A 174 -16.25 13.56 -17.55
C PHE A 174 -15.14 12.70 -18.16
N ALA A 175 -14.16 12.28 -17.38
CA ALA A 175 -13.10 11.39 -17.83
C ALA A 175 -13.68 10.00 -18.20
N VAL A 176 -14.60 9.46 -17.40
CA VAL A 176 -15.26 8.17 -17.67
C VAL A 176 -16.16 8.26 -18.90
N ALA A 177 -16.99 9.30 -19.02
CA ALA A 177 -17.87 9.49 -20.17
C ALA A 177 -17.10 9.65 -21.48
N THR A 178 -15.98 10.37 -21.46
CA THR A 178 -15.13 10.54 -22.65
C THR A 178 -14.36 9.27 -23.01
N ALA A 179 -13.98 8.45 -22.03
CA ALA A 179 -13.34 7.16 -22.25
C ALA A 179 -14.30 6.10 -22.82
N TRP A 180 -15.58 6.10 -22.42
CA TRP A 180 -16.59 5.20 -22.96
C TRP A 180 -16.93 5.49 -24.42
N LYS A 181 -17.02 6.77 -24.79
CA LYS A 181 -17.24 7.22 -26.17
C LYS A 181 -16.13 6.87 -27.17
N GLU A 182 -15.01 6.34 -26.70
CA GLU A 182 -13.85 6.02 -27.52
C GLU A 182 -13.63 4.50 -27.67
N LYS A 183 -14.56 3.71 -27.12
CA LYS A 183 -14.64 2.24 -27.25
C LYS A 183 -15.77 1.78 -28.18
N GLU A 184 -16.68 2.68 -28.57
CA GLU A 184 -17.59 2.53 -29.72
C GLU A 184 -16.93 3.08 -30.99
#